data_AF-A0A920WPK3-F1
#
_entry.id   AF-A0A920WPK3-F1
#
_cell.length_a   1.000
_cell.length_b   1.000
_cell.length_c   1.000
_cell.angle_alpha   90.00
_cell.angle_beta   90.00
_cell.angle_gamma   90.00
#
_symmetry.space_group_name_H-M   'P 1'
#
loop_
_entity.id
_entity.type
_entity.pdbx_description
1 polymer ?
#
loop_
_entity_poly.entity_id
_entity_poly.type
_entity_poly.pdbx_seq_one_letter_code
_entity_poly.pdbx_strand_id
1 'polypeptide(L)'
;MGTDGVFRAVITHHDPGIANWLDTTGATQGCITFRWNQATFQPVPTAELVSFDDLTARLDDRWSKVTPVERAKVLRLRRRAALRRFRR
;
A
#
# COMPACT_ATOMS: atom_id res chain seq x y z
N MET A 1 -11.05 2.77 -1.30
CA MET A 1 -11.29 1.33 -1.56
C MET A 1 -12.05 1.24 -2.86
N GLY A 2 -11.77 0.23 -3.69
CA GLY A 2 -12.57 -0.02 -4.88
C GLY A 2 -14.03 -0.26 -4.52
N THR A 3 -14.93 -0.08 -5.50
CA THR A 3 -16.38 -0.24 -5.33
C THR A 3 -16.81 -1.68 -5.04
N ASP A 4 -15.92 -2.65 -5.22
CA ASP A 4 -16.14 -4.08 -5.03
C ASP A 4 -15.85 -4.59 -3.61
N GLY A 5 -15.52 -3.69 -2.67
CA GLY A 5 -15.28 -4.06 -1.27
C GLY A 5 -13.99 -4.85 -1.03
N VAL A 6 -13.14 -5.02 -2.05
CA VAL A 6 -11.88 -5.76 -1.94
C VAL A 6 -10.73 -4.82 -1.61
N PHE A 7 -9.97 -5.17 -0.57
CA PHE A 7 -8.69 -4.53 -0.30
C PHE A 7 -7.63 -5.03 -1.29
N ARG A 8 -6.96 -4.08 -1.95
CA ARG A 8 -5.82 -4.34 -2.85
C ARG A 8 -4.66 -3.45 -2.47
N ALA A 9 -3.45 -3.98 -2.59
CA ALA A 9 -2.22 -3.23 -2.37
C ALA A 9 -1.14 -3.71 -3.35
N VAL A 10 -0.17 -2.84 -3.62
CA VAL A 10 1.04 -3.17 -4.37
C VAL A 10 2.23 -3.09 -3.43
N ILE A 11 3.09 -4.10 -3.45
CA ILE A 11 4.36 -4.13 -2.74
C ILE A 11 5.47 -3.94 -3.78
N THR A 12 6.26 -2.87 -3.66
CA THR A 12 7.32 -2.55 -4.62
C THR A 12 8.28 -1.52 -4.04
N HIS A 13 9.50 -1.45 -4.58
CA HIS A 13 10.51 -0.44 -4.23
C HIS A 13 10.18 0.97 -4.74
N HIS A 14 9.52 1.07 -5.89
CA HIS A 14 9.25 2.36 -6.55
C HIS A 14 7.79 2.76 -6.41
N ASP A 15 7.50 4.04 -6.22
CA ASP A 15 6.14 4.54 -6.07
C ASP A 15 5.29 4.22 -7.33
N PRO A 16 4.26 3.36 -7.21
CA PRO A 16 3.40 3.02 -8.34
C PRO A 16 2.28 4.05 -8.60
N GLY A 17 2.24 5.16 -7.85
CA GLY A 17 1.25 6.22 -8.03
C GLY A 17 -0.15 5.88 -7.49
N ILE A 18 -0.25 4.99 -6.49
CA ILE A 18 -1.52 4.61 -5.85
C ILE A 18 -1.47 4.68 -4.32
N ALA A 19 -2.62 4.86 -3.68
CA ALA A 19 -2.73 5.05 -2.24
C ALA A 19 -2.25 3.83 -1.44
N ASN A 20 -2.67 2.63 -1.86
CA ASN A 20 -2.34 1.36 -1.19
C ASN A 20 -1.00 0.79 -1.68
N TRP A 21 0.06 1.59 -1.54
CA TRP A 21 1.42 1.15 -1.80
C TRP A 21 2.11 0.79 -0.47
N LEU A 22 2.70 -0.40 -0.45
CA LEU A 22 3.59 -0.88 0.60
C LEU A 22 5.03 -0.75 0.11
N ASP A 23 5.68 0.32 0.58
CA ASP A 23 7.10 0.59 0.33
C ASP A 23 7.96 -0.43 1.08
N THR A 24 8.82 -1.14 0.34
CA THR A 24 9.73 -2.14 0.90
C THR A 24 10.93 -1.51 1.60
N THR A 25 11.16 -0.21 1.45
CA THR A 25 12.29 0.54 2.04
C THR A 25 13.67 -0.04 1.70
N GLY A 26 13.76 -0.70 0.54
CA GLY A 26 14.99 -1.36 0.07
C GLY A 26 15.16 -2.80 0.53
N ALA A 27 14.25 -3.36 1.33
CA ALA A 27 14.29 -4.76 1.70
C ALA A 27 13.98 -5.66 0.50
N THR A 28 14.81 -6.67 0.27
CA THR A 28 14.64 -7.66 -0.81
C THR A 28 13.91 -8.92 -0.36
N GLN A 29 13.74 -9.10 0.95
CA GLN A 29 13.02 -10.22 1.56
C GLN A 29 12.34 -9.76 2.85
N GLY A 30 11.25 -10.43 3.21
CA GLY A 30 10.49 -10.13 4.40
C GLY A 30 9.23 -10.99 4.51
N CYS A 31 8.38 -10.64 5.47
CA CYS A 31 7.10 -11.30 5.69
C CYS A 31 5.98 -10.25 5.71
N ILE A 32 4.84 -10.59 5.12
CA ILE A 32 3.60 -9.84 5.25
C ILE A 32 2.67 -10.66 6.14
N THR A 33 2.15 -10.04 7.19
CA THR A 33 1.18 -10.66 8.09
C THR A 33 -0.18 -10.01 7.92
N PHE A 34 -1.20 -10.82 7.68
CA PHE A 34 -2.58 -10.37 7.68
C PHE A 34 -3.17 -10.51 9.08
N ARG A 35 -3.96 -9.52 9.50
CA ARG A 35 -4.55 -9.50 10.83
C ARG A 35 -6.05 -9.23 10.73
N TRP A 36 -6.83 -10.22 11.16
CA TRP A 36 -8.28 -10.15 11.28
C TRP A 36 -8.63 -9.95 12.76
N ASN A 37 -9.04 -8.73 13.13
CA ASN A 37 -9.44 -8.43 14.51
C ASN A 37 -10.96 -8.56 14.62
N GLN A 38 -11.44 -9.46 15.49
CA GLN A 38 -12.87 -9.69 15.75
C GLN A 38 -13.69 -9.97 14.49
N ALA A 39 -13.06 -10.56 13.46
CA ALA A 39 -13.75 -10.89 12.23
C ALA A 39 -14.48 -12.24 12.37
N THR A 40 -15.66 -12.33 11.76
CA THR A 40 -16.39 -13.60 11.59
C THR A 40 -15.89 -14.40 10.39
N PHE A 41 -15.09 -13.76 9.52
CA PHE A 41 -14.51 -14.37 8.33
C PHE A 41 -13.11 -13.82 8.08
N GLN A 42 -12.19 -14.70 7.66
CA GLN A 42 -10.78 -14.40 7.40
C GLN A 42 -10.38 -14.87 6.00
N PRO A 43 -10.62 -14.08 4.94
CA PRO A 43 -10.19 -14.48 3.61
C PRO A 43 -8.67 -14.59 3.56
N VAL A 44 -8.16 -15.58 2.84
CA VAL A 44 -6.73 -15.68 2.53
C VAL A 44 -6.47 -14.82 1.29
N PRO A 45 -5.63 -13.77 1.37
CA PRO A 45 -5.33 -12.96 0.21
C PRO A 45 -4.57 -13.75 -0.84
N THR A 46 -4.88 -13.51 -2.11
CA THR A 46 -4.04 -13.97 -3.21
C THR A 46 -2.92 -12.97 -3.45
N ALA A 47 -1.79 -13.47 -3.97
CA ALA A 47 -0.67 -12.65 -4.38
C ALA A 47 -0.23 -13.07 -5.78
N GLU A 48 0.16 -12.10 -6.59
CA GLU A 48 0.66 -12.30 -7.94
C GLU A 48 1.88 -11.42 -8.13
N LEU A 49 2.96 -12.02 -8.66
CA LEU A 49 4.16 -11.27 -9.03
C LEU A 49 4.00 -10.79 -10.47
N VAL A 50 4.26 -9.50 -10.68
CA VAL A 50 4.25 -8.87 -12.01
C VAL A 50 5.46 -7.98 -12.21
N SER A 51 5.78 -7.74 -13.48
CA SER A 51 6.68 -6.67 -13.88
C SER A 51 6.15 -5.31 -13.42
N PHE A 52 7.06 -4.41 -13.02
CA PHE A 52 6.69 -3.04 -12.67
C PHE A 52 6.15 -2.27 -13.88
N ASP A 53 6.67 -2.55 -15.08
CA ASP A 53 6.24 -1.90 -16.32
C ASP A 53 4.80 -2.27 -16.69
N ASP A 54 4.41 -3.52 -16.41
CA ASP A 54 3.05 -4.03 -16.65
C ASP A 54 2.03 -3.51 -15.64
N LEU A 55 2.49 -2.98 -14.51
CA LEU A 55 1.61 -2.55 -13.42
C LEU A 55 0.65 -1.46 -13.88
N THR A 56 1.11 -0.50 -14.67
CA THR A 56 0.28 0.63 -15.14
C THR A 56 -0.95 0.16 -15.90
N ALA A 57 -0.83 -0.91 -16.70
CA ALA A 57 -1.95 -1.48 -17.45
C ALA A 57 -3.00 -2.17 -16.54
N ARG A 58 -2.63 -2.52 -15.32
CA ARG A 58 -3.49 -3.17 -14.32
C ARG A 58 -4.16 -2.20 -13.35
N LEU A 59 -3.69 -0.95 -13.30
CA LEU A 59 -4.22 0.09 -12.40
C LEU A 59 -5.47 0.76 -12.99
N ASP A 60 -6.58 0.02 -12.98
CA ASP A 60 -7.90 0.51 -13.36
C ASP A 60 -8.54 1.45 -12.32
N ASP A 61 -9.83 1.73 -12.49
CA ASP A 61 -10.64 2.60 -11.64
C ASP A 61 -10.85 2.09 -10.20
N ARG A 62 -10.54 0.82 -9.92
CA ARG A 62 -10.61 0.25 -8.56
C ARG A 62 -9.46 0.73 -7.68
N TRP A 63 -8.44 1.35 -8.26
CA TRP A 63 -7.26 1.85 -7.56
C TRP A 63 -7.35 3.36 -7.33
N SER A 64 -7.20 3.78 -6.08
CA SER A 64 -7.10 5.20 -5.75
C SER A 64 -5.72 5.73 -6.12
N LYS A 65 -5.64 6.50 -7.21
CA LYS A 65 -4.40 7.14 -7.68
C LYS A 65 -3.92 8.22 -6.70
N VAL A 66 -2.61 8.42 -6.67
CA VAL A 66 -1.93 9.42 -5.84
C VAL A 66 -0.81 10.06 -6.65
N THR A 67 -0.83 11.38 -6.75
CA THR A 67 0.22 12.16 -7.40
C THR A 67 1.47 12.26 -6.53
N PRO A 68 2.65 12.58 -7.09
CA PRO A 68 3.87 12.82 -6.31
C PRO A 68 3.70 13.91 -5.24
N VAL A 69 2.92 14.97 -5.52
CA VAL A 69 2.65 16.06 -4.57
C VAL A 69 1.81 15.58 -3.39
N GLU A 70 0.76 14.80 -3.65
CA GLU A 70 -0.06 14.18 -2.62
C GLU A 70 0.74 13.17 -1.80
N ARG A 71 1.58 12.36 -2.44
CA ARG A 71 2.50 11.43 -1.77
C ARG A 71 3.39 12.17 -0.77
N ALA A 72 4.06 13.24 -1.22
CA ALA A 72 4.93 14.03 -0.36
C ALA A 72 4.17 14.63 0.84
N LYS A 73 2.93 15.10 0.62
CA LYS A 73 2.05 15.60 1.69
C LYS A 73 1.71 14.51 2.71
N VAL A 74 1.31 13.32 2.26
CA VAL A 74 0.98 12.18 3.13
C VAL A 74 2.19 11.74 3.95
N LEU A 75 3.36 11.59 3.33
CA LEU A 75 4.59 11.19 4.02
C LEU A 75 5.00 12.21 5.09
N ARG A 76 4.90 13.51 4.79
CA ARG A 76 5.16 14.58 5.76
C ARG A 76 4.22 14.51 6.96
N LEU A 77 2.93 14.28 6.73
CA LEU A 77 1.93 14.14 7.80
C LEU A 77 2.22 12.91 8.67
N ARG A 78 2.51 11.75 8.06
CA ARG A 78 2.87 10.52 8.75
C ARG A 78 4.13 10.69 9.60
N ARG A 79 5.18 11.32 9.04
CA ARG A 79 6.41 11.64 9.78
C ARG A 79 6.13 12.53 10.99
N ARG A 80 5.34 13.60 10.83
CA ARG A 80 4.99 14.49 11.95
C ARG A 80 4.21 13.74 13.04
N ALA A 81 3.28 12.87 12.65
CA ALA A 81 2.52 12.06 13.60
C ALA A 81 3.42 11.08 14.38
N ALA A 82 4.32 10.38 13.69
CA ALA A 82 5.29 9.50 14.32
C ALA A 82 6.19 10.25 15.30
N LEU A 83 6.73 11.42 14.91
CA LEU A 83 7.55 12.26 15.79
C LEU A 83 6.77 12.72 17.03
N ARG A 84 5.48 13.07 16.92
CA ARG A 84 4.67 13.43 18.09
C ARG A 84 4.46 12.26 19.06
N ARG A 85 4.31 11.03 18.53
CA ARG A 85 4.04 9.84 19.35
C ARG A 85 5.30 9.28 20.01
N PHE A 86 6.43 9.34 19.31
CA PHE A 86 7.65 8.62 19.68
C PHE A 86 8.85 9.51 19.99
N ARG A 87 8.71 10.84 19.96
CA ARG A 87 9.75 11.70 20.54
C ARG A 87 9.85 11.41 22.04
N ARG A 88 10.99 10.83 22.43
CA ARG A 88 11.59 11.05 23.74
C ARG A 88 12.31 12.38 23.72
#